data_AF-A0A9X9A1T6-F1
#
_entry.id   AF-A0A9X9A1T6-F1
#
_cell.length_a   1.000
_cell.length_b   1.000
_cell.length_c   1.000
_cell.angle_alpha   90.00
_cell.angle_beta   90.00
_cell.angle_gamma   90.00
#
_symmetry.space_group_name_H-M   'P 1'
#
loop_
_entity.id
_entity.type
_entity.pdbx_description
1 polymer ?
#
loop_
_entity_poly.entity_id
_entity_poly.type
_entity_poly.pdbx_seq_one_letter_code
_entity_poly.pdbx_strand_id
1 'polypeptide(L)' 'MSVINDESLSLKLFVTLSRAAQAITKRIEEDIKSYGLNPTEFAVLELLYSKGNQPIQKIGGKILLA' A
#
# COMPACT_ATOMS: atom_id res chain seq x y z
N MET A 1 15.84 38.31 2.86
CA MET A 1 15.35 37.09 2.17
C MET A 1 15.64 35.92 3.11
N SER A 2 14.67 35.47 3.89
CA SER A 2 14.90 34.36 4.83
C SER A 2 15.17 33.11 4.04
N VAL A 3 16.38 32.55 4.19
CA VAL A 3 16.74 31.23 3.70
C VAL A 3 15.67 30.28 4.24
N ILE A 4 14.85 29.73 3.35
CA ILE A 4 13.98 28.62 3.71
C ILE A 4 14.94 27.55 4.24
N ASN A 5 14.78 27.16 5.50
CA ASN A 5 15.60 26.08 6.05
C ASN A 5 15.23 24.80 5.27
N ASP A 6 16.06 24.44 4.30
CA ASP A 6 15.80 23.35 3.34
C ASP A 6 15.49 22.03 4.03
N GLU A 7 16.06 21.81 5.22
CA GLU A 7 15.77 20.65 6.08
C GLU A 7 14.34 20.68 6.61
N SER A 8 13.86 21.84 7.08
CA SER A 8 12.48 22.03 7.55
C SER A 8 11.47 21.85 6.41
N LEU A 9 11.78 22.35 5.21
CA LEU A 9 10.95 22.15 4.03
C LEU A 9 10.90 20.67 3.62
N SER A 10 12.05 20.00 3.60
CA SER A 10 12.16 18.57 3.28
C SER A 10 11.39 17.70 4.27
N LEU A 11 11.48 18.01 5.58
CA LEU A 11 10.72 17.31 6.62
C LEU A 11 9.21 17.53 6.47
N LYS A 12 8.79 18.78 6.19
CA LYS A 12 7.37 19.10 5.96
C LYS A 12 6.82 18.36 4.74
N LEU A 13 7.62 18.29 3.66
CA LEU A 13 7.28 17.53 2.46
C LEU A 13 7.11 16.04 2.79
N PHE A 14 8.09 15.43 3.47
CA PHE A 14 8.03 14.03 3.87
C PHE A 14 6.77 13.73 4.68
N VAL A 15 6.49 14.52 5.72
CA VAL A 15 5.29 14.35 6.57
C VAL A 15 4.01 14.47 5.74
N THR A 16 3.95 15.41 4.80
CA THR A 16 2.77 15.61 3.95
C THR A 16 2.56 14.40 3.02
N LEU A 17 3.63 13.90 2.39
CA LEU A 17 3.57 12.72 1.53
C LEU A 17 3.19 11.46 2.33
N SER A 18 3.75 11.27 3.52
CA SER A 18 3.38 10.14 4.39
C SER A 18 1.90 10.16 4.77
N ARG A 19 1.35 11.33 5.10
CA ARG A 19 -0.08 11.48 5.43
C ARG A 19 -0.97 11.24 4.21
N ALA A 20 -0.58 11.74 3.04
CA ALA A 20 -1.30 11.49 1.80
C ALA A 20 -1.32 10.00 1.45
N ALA A 21 -0.17 9.33 1.54
CA ALA A 21 -0.07 7.88 1.33
C ALA A 21 -0.96 7.11 2.31
N GLN A 22 -0.92 7.44 3.60
CA GLN A 22 -1.77 6.82 4.63
C GLN A 22 -3.28 7.01 4.34
N ALA A 23 -3.70 8.21 3.91
CA ALA A 23 -5.09 8.47 3.57
C ALA A 23 -5.57 7.62 2.38
N ILE A 24 -4.72 7.46 1.37
CA ILE A 24 -4.99 6.60 0.21
C ILE A 24 -5.06 5.13 0.63
N THR A 25 -4.06 4.63 1.38
CA THR A 25 -4.04 3.25 1.88
C THR A 25 -5.29 2.94 2.70
N LYS A 26 -5.70 3.84 3.60
CA LYS A 26 -6.91 3.66 4.41
C LYS A 26 -8.16 3.53 3.54
N ARG A 27 -8.29 4.36 2.51
CA ARG A 27 -9.42 4.29 1.59
C ARG A 27 -9.45 2.98 0.81
N ILE A 28 -8.29 2.48 0.38
CA ILE A 28 -8.17 1.18 -0.29
C ILE A 28 -8.57 0.06 0.66
N GLU A 29 -8.13 0.07 1.92
CA GLU A 29 -8.52 -0.93 2.92
C GLU A 29 -10.03 -0.93 3.19
N GLU A 30 -10.66 0.24 3.25
CA GLU A 30 -12.12 0.38 3.40
C GLU A 30 -12.86 -0.19 2.18
N ASP A 31 -12.36 0.07 0.96
CA ASP A 31 -12.93 -0.47 -0.28
C ASP A 31 -12.81 -1.99 -0.34
N ILE A 32 -11.63 -2.55 -0.07
CA ILE A 32 -11.39 -4.00 0.01
C ILE A 32 -12.36 -4.67 1.00
N LYS A 33 -12.51 -4.07 2.19
CA LYS A 33 -13.44 -4.56 3.21
C LYS A 33 -14.90 -4.51 2.76
N SER A 34 -15.27 -3.54 1.93
CA SER A 34 -16.64 -3.42 1.38
C SER A 34 -17.02 -4.61 0.49
N TYR A 35 -16.03 -5.28 -0.12
CA TYR A 35 -16.19 -6.53 -0.87
C TYR A 35 -16.09 -7.79 0.02
N GLY A 36 -15.96 -7.64 1.34
CA GLY A 36 -15.83 -8.75 2.29
C GLY A 36 -14.45 -9.42 2.28
N LEU A 37 -13.44 -8.77 1.71
CA LEU A 37 -12.08 -9.28 1.62
C LEU A 37 -11.18 -8.69 2.70
N ASN A 38 -10.13 -9.42 3.06
CA ASN A 38 -8.98 -8.86 3.76
C ASN A 38 -7.86 -8.45 2.76
N PRO A 39 -6.88 -7.63 3.18
CA PRO A 39 -5.80 -7.18 2.28
C PRO A 39 -4.99 -8.33 1.66
N THR A 40 -4.79 -9.43 2.40
CA THR A 40 -4.06 -10.61 1.95
C THR A 40 -4.82 -11.33 0.83
N GLU A 41 -6.12 -11.53 0.98
CA GLU A 41 -6.99 -12.11 -0.05
C GLU A 41 -7.01 -11.23 -1.30
N PHE A 42 -7.10 -9.91 -1.13
CA PHE A 42 -7.01 -8.97 -2.24
C PHE A 42 -5.67 -9.08 -2.98
N ALA A 43 -4.55 -9.18 -2.25
CA ALA A 43 -3.23 -9.36 -2.85
C ALA A 43 -3.13 -10.67 -3.65
N VAL A 44 -3.78 -11.75 -3.19
CA VAL A 44 -3.86 -13.01 -3.96
C VAL A 44 -4.62 -12.77 -5.26
N LEU A 45 -5.77 -12.08 -5.22
CA LEU A 45 -6.55 -11.76 -6.41
C LEU A 45 -5.77 -10.89 -7.39
N GLU A 46 -5.07 -9.86 -6.92
CA GLU A 46 -4.21 -8.99 -7.74
C GLU A 46 -3.08 -9.78 -8.42
N LEU A 47 -2.43 -10.69 -7.68
CA LEU A 47 -1.38 -11.54 -8.22
C LEU A 47 -1.94 -12.45 -9.33
N LEU A 48 -3.08 -13.09 -9.09
CA LEU A 48 -3.71 -13.97 -10.08
C LEU A 48 -4.20 -13.19 -11.30
N TYR A 49 -4.74 -11.98 -11.10
CA TYR A 49 -5.17 -11.11 -12.20
C TYR A 49 -3.99 -10.63 -13.07
N SER A 50 -2.88 -10.25 -12.45
CA SER A 50 -1.72 -9.66 -13.16
C SER A 50 -0.73 -10.69 -13.72
N LYS A 51 -0.56 -11.84 -13.05
CA LYS A 51 0.43 -12.87 -13.41
C LYS A 51 -0.18 -14.22 -13.77
N GLY A 52 -1.52 -14.32 -13.80
CA GLY A 52 -2.23 -15.55 -14.10
C GLY A 52 -2.04 -16.62 -13.01
N ASN A 53 -2.31 -17.88 -13.38
CA ASN A 53 -2.24 -19.00 -12.45
C ASN A 53 -0.82 -19.20 -11.89
N GLN A 54 -0.74 -19.33 -10.57
CA GLN A 54 0.52 -19.59 -9.85
C GLN A 54 0.36 -20.80 -8.93
N PRO A 55 1.42 -21.63 -8.74
CA PRO A 55 1.40 -22.67 -7.72
C PRO A 55 1.13 -22.09 -6.33
N ILE A 56 0.32 -22.77 -5.52
CA ILE A 56 -0.11 -22.28 -4.19
C ILE A 56 1.07 -21.97 -3.25
N GLN A 57 2.17 -22.71 -3.37
CA GLN A 57 3.39 -22.47 -2.59
C GLN A 57 4.06 -21.13 -2.96
N LYS A 58 4.00 -20.72 -4.24
CA LYS A 58 4.52 -19.42 -4.69
C LYS A 58 3.63 -18.26 -4.23
N ILE A 59 2.32 -18.50 -4.15
CA ILE A 59 1.37 -17.52 -3.59
C ILE A 59 1.62 -17.36 -2.09
N GLY A 60 1.69 -18.47 -1.35
CA GLY A 60 1.96 -18.46 0.08
C GLY A 60 3.30 -17.84 0.44
N GLY A 61 4.36 -18.14 -0.31
CA GLY A 61 5.69 -17.55 -0.09
C GLY A 61 5.77 -16.04 -0.36
N LYS A 62 4.89 -15.48 -1.19
CA LYS A 62 4.88 -14.05 -1.53
C LYS A 62 3.91 -13.21 -0.70
N ILE A 63 2.82 -13.81 -0.22
CA ILE A 63 1.66 -13.08 0.32
C ILE A 63 1.34 -13.50 1.76
N LEU A 64 1.62 -14.74 2.19
CA LEU A 64 1.23 -15.26 3.51
C LEU A 64 2.35 -15.24 4.57
N LEU A 65 3.55 -14.77 4.22
CA LEU A 65 4.72 -14.71 5.14
C LEU A 65 5.09 -13.28 5.57
N ALA A 66 4.20 -12.30 5.34
CA ALA A 66 4.37 -10.91 5.77
C ALA A 66 3.71 -10.66 7.14
#